data_AF-A0A9Q0LTC2-F1
#
_entry.id   AF-A0A9Q0LTC2-F1
#
_cell.length_a   1.000
_cell.length_b   1.000
_cell.length_c   1.000
_cell.angle_alpha   90.00
_cell.angle_beta   90.00
_cell.angle_gamma   90.00
#
_symmetry.space_group_name_H-M   'P 1'
#
loop_
_entity.id
_entity.type
_entity.pdbx_description
1 polymer ?
#
loop_
_entity_poly.entity_id
_entity_poly.type
_entity_poly.pdbx_seq_one_letter_code
_entity_poly.pdbx_strand_id
1 'polypeptide(L)'
;MKSDIIYNELKQQYNIIEKHRQDNPLNFLELKIKFQKLGNQENLKQFQKDMEEIKQAFTIVSSHRDLILHIKNTVSISSSKEELNILQEEVPKLQKQIGVIDKQTELIQTKASKIENFKKTIINYEVDMNSAYIQSMNILSLIDKFSAYSQVKLRVFAQVEEEFAKYYQEAQDIIKELINLVTWYRLFLSAYEQLLREIVRRNQEFKRQLEIVNKCKEEFLLMYETEFRKRQYFYDFYGQYLPQQLCPSIYDFPTMFHIVPEDVENNLPSIELSYDSDNLENVNEINSTQLHHFQQQLQHMQLHSLLTPTPNFFMNQNKSNDQNYQ
;
A
#
# COMPACT_ATOMS: atom_id res chain seq x y z
N MET A 1 -5.97 -63.96 13.38
CA MET A 1 -6.25 -63.71 11.95
C MET A 1 -7.27 -62.59 11.69
N LYS A 2 -8.59 -62.70 11.99
CA LYS A 2 -9.52 -61.56 11.77
C LYS A 2 -9.21 -60.32 12.64
N SER A 3 -8.70 -60.53 13.86
CA SER A 3 -8.26 -59.45 14.76
C SER A 3 -7.06 -58.66 14.22
N ASP A 4 -6.11 -59.34 13.58
CA ASP A 4 -4.88 -58.72 13.08
C ASP A 4 -5.14 -57.90 11.81
N ILE A 5 -6.11 -58.33 11.00
CA ILE A 5 -6.57 -57.59 9.81
C ILE A 5 -7.24 -56.28 10.24
N ILE A 6 -8.15 -56.34 11.22
CA ILE A 6 -8.83 -55.14 11.74
C ILE A 6 -7.82 -54.19 12.41
N TYR A 7 -6.85 -54.71 13.14
CA TYR A 7 -5.79 -53.90 13.75
C TYR A 7 -4.92 -53.20 12.72
N ASN A 8 -4.56 -53.89 11.64
CA ASN A 8 -3.75 -53.31 10.57
C ASN A 8 -4.52 -52.28 9.74
N GLU A 9 -5.81 -52.49 9.47
CA GLU A 9 -6.68 -51.48 8.84
C GLU A 9 -6.80 -50.21 9.69
N LEU A 10 -7.03 -50.36 11.00
CA LEU A 10 -7.10 -49.22 11.92
C LEU A 10 -5.77 -48.47 12.01
N LYS A 11 -4.65 -49.18 11.97
CA LYS A 11 -3.31 -48.58 11.98
C LYS A 11 -3.02 -47.82 10.67
N GLN A 12 -3.49 -48.33 9.53
CA GLN A 12 -3.36 -47.66 8.24
C GLN A 12 -4.23 -46.39 8.17
N GLN A 13 -5.47 -46.47 8.63
CA GLN A 13 -6.40 -45.34 8.75
C GLN A 13 -5.83 -44.25 9.67
N TYR A 14 -5.25 -44.64 10.82
CA TYR A 14 -4.59 -43.71 11.75
C TYR A 14 -3.41 -42.97 11.09
N ASN A 15 -2.58 -43.65 10.33
CA ASN A 15 -1.43 -43.04 9.64
C ASN A 15 -1.86 -42.06 8.54
N ILE A 16 -2.98 -42.31 7.86
CA ILE A 16 -3.56 -41.39 6.86
C ILE A 16 -4.07 -40.11 7.55
N ILE A 17 -4.72 -40.27 8.71
CA ILE A 17 -5.20 -39.15 9.53
C ILE A 17 -4.03 -38.29 10.07
N GLU A 18 -2.94 -38.92 10.53
CA GLU A 18 -1.73 -38.21 10.97
C GLU A 18 -1.03 -37.45 9.83
N LYS A 19 -1.10 -37.95 8.60
CA LYS A 19 -0.54 -37.25 7.44
C LYS A 19 -1.35 -35.99 7.10
N HIS A 20 -2.68 -36.08 7.14
CA HIS A 20 -3.56 -34.92 6.96
C HIS A 20 -3.50 -33.88 8.10
N ARG A 21 -3.01 -34.26 9.29
CA ARG A 21 -2.76 -33.35 10.43
C ARG A 21 -1.69 -32.29 10.13
N GLN A 22 -0.71 -32.60 9.28
CA GLN A 22 0.40 -31.69 8.99
C GLN A 22 0.03 -30.59 8.01
N ASP A 23 -0.97 -30.82 7.15
CA ASP A 23 -1.35 -29.89 6.08
C ASP A 23 -2.44 -28.88 6.51
N ASN A 24 -3.23 -29.13 7.57
CA ASN A 24 -4.29 -28.19 7.99
C ASN A 24 -4.64 -28.29 9.51
N PRO A 25 -3.95 -27.53 10.38
CA PRO A 25 -3.97 -27.73 11.84
C PRO A 25 -5.24 -27.26 12.56
N LEU A 26 -6.00 -26.31 11.98
CA LEU A 26 -7.21 -25.73 12.60
C LEU A 26 -8.41 -26.69 12.57
N ASN A 27 -8.60 -27.41 11.45
CA ASN A 27 -9.69 -28.39 11.31
C ASN A 27 -9.44 -29.65 12.15
N PHE A 28 -8.16 -30.03 12.33
CA PHE A 28 -7.77 -31.16 13.17
C PHE A 28 -7.99 -30.90 14.67
N LEU A 29 -7.85 -29.66 15.14
CA LEU A 29 -8.07 -29.32 16.55
C LEU A 29 -9.55 -29.41 16.91
N GLU A 30 -10.45 -28.94 16.03
CA GLU A 30 -11.90 -29.06 16.22
C GLU A 30 -12.38 -30.52 16.11
N LEU A 31 -11.84 -31.29 15.16
CA LEU A 31 -12.09 -32.73 15.06
C LEU A 31 -11.56 -33.49 16.27
N LYS A 32 -10.36 -33.17 16.75
CA LYS A 32 -9.76 -33.77 17.95
C LYS A 32 -10.56 -33.43 19.21
N ILE A 33 -11.06 -32.19 19.33
CA ILE A 33 -11.93 -31.78 20.44
C ILE A 33 -13.29 -32.50 20.37
N LYS A 34 -13.88 -32.66 19.18
CA LYS A 34 -15.11 -33.46 19.01
C LYS A 34 -14.88 -34.96 19.24
N PHE A 35 -13.78 -35.53 18.76
CA PHE A 35 -13.39 -36.93 19.02
C PHE A 35 -13.01 -37.17 20.49
N GLN A 36 -12.41 -36.21 21.19
CA GLN A 36 -12.17 -36.29 22.63
C GLN A 36 -13.46 -36.13 23.44
N LYS A 37 -14.45 -35.39 22.93
CA LYS A 37 -15.77 -35.26 23.55
C LYS A 37 -16.70 -36.46 23.27
N LEU A 38 -16.60 -37.09 22.10
CA LEU A 38 -17.41 -38.26 21.71
C LEU A 38 -16.76 -39.59 22.09
N GLY A 39 -15.43 -39.65 21.97
CA GLY A 39 -14.58 -40.54 22.73
C GLY A 39 -14.47 -40.04 24.17
N ASN A 40 -15.61 -39.89 24.85
CA ASN A 40 -15.65 -40.11 26.28
C ASN A 40 -14.95 -41.46 26.45
N GLN A 41 -13.70 -41.44 26.93
CA GLN A 41 -12.94 -42.66 27.20
C GLN A 41 -13.79 -43.63 28.03
N GLU A 42 -14.72 -43.10 28.83
CA GLU A 42 -15.76 -43.82 29.55
C GLU A 42 -16.69 -44.64 28.64
N ASN A 43 -17.20 -44.12 27.53
CA ASN A 43 -18.06 -44.88 26.62
C ASN A 43 -17.30 -46.01 25.91
N LEU A 44 -16.04 -45.76 25.53
CA LEU A 44 -15.18 -46.78 24.92
C LEU A 44 -14.78 -47.86 25.94
N LYS A 45 -14.43 -47.45 27.17
CA LYS A 45 -14.15 -48.35 28.28
C LYS A 45 -15.39 -49.17 28.66
N GLN A 46 -16.57 -48.55 28.67
CA GLN A 46 -17.84 -49.22 28.94
C GLN A 46 -18.20 -50.21 27.83
N PHE A 47 -17.96 -49.87 26.56
CA PHE A 47 -18.11 -50.79 25.44
C PHE A 47 -17.17 -51.99 25.53
N GLN A 48 -15.89 -51.75 25.84
CA GLN A 48 -14.90 -52.83 26.05
C GLN A 48 -15.33 -53.74 27.20
N LYS A 49 -15.79 -53.16 28.31
CA LYS A 49 -16.35 -53.89 29.45
C LYS A 49 -17.58 -54.70 29.05
N ASP A 50 -18.50 -54.12 28.30
CA ASP A 50 -19.70 -54.80 27.83
C ASP A 50 -19.39 -55.98 26.90
N MET A 51 -18.40 -55.85 26.04
CA MET A 51 -17.87 -56.93 25.19
C MET A 51 -17.25 -58.06 26.00
N GLU A 52 -16.45 -57.75 27.02
CA GLU A 52 -15.85 -58.78 27.89
C GLU A 52 -16.92 -59.52 28.70
N GLU A 53 -17.92 -58.82 29.23
CA GLU A 53 -19.03 -59.47 29.94
C GLU A 53 -19.86 -60.38 29.01
N ILE A 54 -20.07 -60.00 27.73
CA ILE A 54 -20.70 -60.89 26.74
C ILE A 54 -19.85 -62.14 26.49
N LYS A 55 -18.52 -62.01 26.33
CA LYS A 55 -17.62 -63.16 26.14
C LYS A 55 -17.70 -64.13 27.33
N GLN A 56 -17.73 -63.60 28.55
CA GLN A 56 -17.85 -64.40 29.77
C GLN A 56 -19.19 -65.14 29.80
N ALA A 57 -20.30 -64.44 29.54
CA ALA A 57 -21.63 -65.02 29.45
C ALA A 57 -21.71 -66.14 28.40
N PHE A 58 -21.13 -65.92 27.23
CA PHE A 58 -21.09 -66.91 26.15
C PHE A 58 -20.29 -68.15 26.53
N THR A 59 -19.17 -67.97 27.25
CA THR A 59 -18.35 -69.08 27.75
C THR A 59 -19.16 -69.97 28.71
N ILE A 60 -19.93 -69.35 29.61
CA ILE A 60 -20.81 -70.06 30.55
C ILE A 60 -21.89 -70.83 29.80
N VAL A 61 -22.58 -70.19 28.84
CA VAL A 61 -23.63 -70.83 28.03
C VAL A 61 -23.05 -71.98 27.19
N SER A 62 -21.86 -71.82 26.61
CA SER A 62 -21.18 -72.87 25.84
C SER A 62 -20.81 -74.07 26.73
N SER A 63 -20.20 -73.83 27.89
CA SER A 63 -19.89 -74.88 28.86
C SER A 63 -21.15 -75.65 29.28
N HIS A 64 -22.27 -74.94 29.42
CA HIS A 64 -23.54 -75.53 29.79
C HIS A 64 -24.14 -76.39 28.67
N ARG A 65 -24.07 -75.92 27.41
CA ARG A 65 -24.44 -76.70 26.23
C ARG A 65 -23.64 -78.00 26.16
N ASP A 66 -22.34 -77.94 26.41
CA ASP A 66 -21.45 -79.11 26.36
C ASP A 66 -21.83 -80.13 27.44
N LEU A 67 -22.20 -79.66 28.64
CA LEU A 67 -22.69 -80.50 29.74
C LEU A 67 -24.05 -81.16 29.40
N ILE A 68 -24.99 -80.43 28.81
CA ILE A 68 -26.27 -80.99 28.33
C ILE A 68 -26.03 -82.06 27.26
N LEU A 69 -25.11 -81.81 26.32
CA LEU A 69 -24.74 -82.79 25.29
C LEU A 69 -24.11 -84.05 25.91
N HIS A 70 -23.26 -83.89 26.92
CA HIS A 70 -22.66 -85.00 27.66
C HIS A 70 -23.72 -85.85 28.38
N ILE A 71 -24.67 -85.22 29.06
CA ILE A 71 -25.79 -85.89 29.74
C ILE A 71 -26.70 -86.60 28.72
N LYS A 72 -27.03 -85.94 27.61
CA LYS A 72 -27.85 -86.55 26.55
C LYS A 72 -27.19 -87.81 25.96
N ASN A 73 -25.88 -87.76 25.75
CA ASN A 73 -25.10 -88.87 25.22
C ASN A 73 -24.99 -90.02 26.23
N THR A 74 -24.75 -89.72 27.51
CA THR A 74 -24.70 -90.74 28.57
C THR A 74 -26.06 -91.41 28.76
N VAL A 75 -27.17 -90.67 28.79
CA VAL A 75 -28.55 -91.19 28.87
C VAL A 75 -28.91 -92.08 27.68
N SER A 76 -28.37 -91.80 26.49
CA SER A 76 -28.64 -92.60 25.29
C SER A 76 -27.92 -93.96 25.26
N ILE A 77 -26.96 -94.19 26.16
CA ILE A 77 -26.04 -95.36 26.16
C ILE A 77 -26.28 -96.29 27.36
N SER A 78 -27.04 -95.87 28.37
CA SER A 78 -27.02 -96.45 29.73
C SER A 78 -28.28 -97.23 30.13
N SER A 79 -28.09 -98.47 30.60
CA SER A 79 -29.11 -99.34 31.24
C SER A 79 -28.79 -99.63 32.73
N SER A 80 -27.85 -98.89 33.35
CA SER A 80 -27.33 -99.15 34.71
C SER A 80 -27.94 -98.25 35.80
N LYS A 81 -28.13 -98.82 37.00
CA LYS A 81 -28.68 -98.15 38.19
C LYS A 81 -27.75 -97.09 38.80
N GLU A 82 -26.44 -97.16 38.54
CA GLU A 82 -25.44 -96.17 39.02
C GLU A 82 -25.47 -94.87 38.22
N GLU A 83 -25.76 -94.93 36.91
CA GLU A 83 -25.87 -93.75 36.04
C GLU A 83 -27.15 -92.95 36.34
N LEU A 84 -28.20 -93.60 36.84
CA LEU A 84 -29.43 -92.98 37.35
C LEU A 84 -29.20 -92.10 38.60
N ASN A 85 -28.27 -92.48 39.47
CA ASN A 85 -27.90 -91.68 40.65
C ASN A 85 -27.10 -90.42 40.25
N ILE A 86 -26.22 -90.53 39.25
CA ILE A 86 -25.49 -89.38 38.69
C ILE A 86 -26.49 -88.39 38.08
N LEU A 87 -27.49 -88.88 37.34
CA LEU A 87 -28.56 -88.06 36.78
C LEU A 87 -29.42 -87.36 37.85
N GLN A 88 -29.74 -88.05 38.96
CA GLN A 88 -30.48 -87.44 40.07
C GLN A 88 -29.71 -86.29 40.75
N GLU A 89 -28.38 -86.33 40.74
CA GLU A 89 -27.55 -85.27 41.32
C GLU A 89 -27.30 -84.10 40.34
N GLU A 90 -27.24 -84.38 39.04
CA GLU A 90 -26.98 -83.36 38.01
C GLU A 90 -28.23 -82.60 37.54
N VAL A 91 -29.42 -83.21 37.56
CA VAL A 91 -30.69 -82.56 37.17
C VAL A 91 -31.03 -81.32 38.01
N PRO A 92 -30.88 -81.32 39.35
CA PRO A 92 -31.09 -80.11 40.16
C PRO A 92 -30.04 -79.01 39.88
N LYS A 93 -28.79 -79.41 39.59
CA LYS A 93 -27.70 -78.49 39.20
C LYS A 93 -28.02 -77.82 37.87
N LEU A 94 -28.50 -78.59 36.88
CA LEU A 94 -29.02 -78.10 35.61
C LEU A 94 -30.19 -77.13 35.78
N GLN A 95 -31.20 -77.48 36.59
CA GLN A 95 -32.35 -76.59 36.84
C GLN A 95 -31.93 -75.24 37.42
N LYS A 96 -30.96 -75.24 38.34
CA LYS A 96 -30.43 -74.01 38.92
C LYS A 96 -29.61 -73.20 37.92
N GLN A 97 -28.92 -73.88 36.99
CA GLN A 97 -28.13 -73.24 35.93
C GLN A 97 -28.98 -72.74 34.76
N ILE A 98 -30.15 -73.34 34.47
CA ILE A 98 -31.12 -72.83 33.47
C ILE A 98 -31.55 -71.40 33.82
N GLY A 99 -31.89 -71.12 35.08
CA GLY A 99 -32.21 -69.75 35.51
C GLY A 99 -31.04 -68.76 35.43
N VAL A 100 -29.79 -69.24 35.36
CA VAL A 100 -28.61 -68.40 35.10
C VAL A 100 -28.49 -68.12 33.60
N ILE A 101 -28.81 -69.08 32.73
CA ILE A 101 -28.77 -68.91 31.27
C ILE A 101 -29.78 -67.87 30.80
N ASP A 102 -31.01 -67.89 31.33
CA ASP A 102 -32.03 -66.91 30.94
C ASP A 102 -31.56 -65.48 31.23
N LYS A 103 -30.99 -65.25 32.42
CA LYS A 103 -30.40 -63.97 32.82
C LYS A 103 -29.20 -63.58 31.96
N GLN A 104 -28.33 -64.54 31.63
CA GLN A 104 -27.18 -64.28 30.75
C GLN A 104 -27.62 -63.97 29.32
N THR A 105 -28.68 -64.62 28.82
CA THR A 105 -29.24 -64.38 27.50
C THR A 105 -29.86 -62.98 27.42
N GLU A 106 -30.62 -62.57 28.45
CA GLU A 106 -31.16 -61.21 28.57
C GLU A 106 -30.05 -60.15 28.64
N LEU A 107 -28.97 -60.42 29.38
CA LEU A 107 -27.79 -59.56 29.44
C LEU A 107 -27.12 -59.41 28.07
N ILE A 108 -26.88 -60.52 27.38
CA ILE A 108 -26.28 -60.55 26.03
C ILE A 108 -27.16 -59.74 25.08
N GLN A 109 -28.49 -59.96 25.10
CA GLN A 109 -29.42 -59.27 24.21
C GLN A 109 -29.43 -57.76 24.46
N THR A 110 -29.52 -57.35 25.73
CA THR A 110 -29.50 -55.93 26.12
C THR A 110 -28.21 -55.25 25.68
N LYS A 111 -27.07 -55.89 25.91
CA LYS A 111 -25.76 -55.35 25.51
C LYS A 111 -25.58 -55.34 23.99
N ALA A 112 -26.03 -56.38 23.29
CA ALA A 112 -26.00 -56.44 21.84
C ALA A 112 -26.80 -55.27 21.22
N SER A 113 -27.99 -54.96 21.75
CA SER A 113 -28.77 -53.80 21.31
C SER A 113 -28.04 -52.47 21.57
N LYS A 114 -27.36 -52.31 22.71
CA LYS A 114 -26.52 -51.13 22.99
C LYS A 114 -25.37 -51.00 21.99
N ILE A 115 -24.68 -52.11 21.68
CA ILE A 115 -23.60 -52.18 20.69
C ILE A 115 -24.13 -51.78 19.31
N GLU A 116 -25.31 -52.26 18.91
CA GLU A 116 -25.91 -51.94 17.63
C GLU A 116 -26.28 -50.46 17.52
N ASN A 117 -26.85 -49.87 18.57
CA ASN A 117 -27.14 -48.43 18.63
C ASN A 117 -25.86 -47.59 18.60
N PHE A 118 -24.82 -48.04 19.31
CA PHE A 118 -23.51 -47.39 19.27
C PHE A 118 -22.90 -47.43 17.86
N LYS A 119 -22.98 -48.58 17.17
CA LYS A 119 -22.57 -48.71 15.77
C LYS A 119 -23.32 -47.74 14.85
N LYS A 120 -24.65 -47.63 14.98
CA LYS A 120 -25.46 -46.66 14.20
C LYS A 120 -25.00 -45.22 14.44
N THR A 121 -24.66 -44.88 15.68
CA THR A 121 -24.16 -43.55 16.05
C THR A 121 -22.81 -43.25 15.38
N ILE A 122 -21.90 -44.22 15.35
CA ILE A 122 -20.60 -44.08 14.66
C ILE A 122 -20.80 -43.85 13.16
N ILE A 123 -21.67 -44.65 12.52
CA ILE A 123 -21.95 -44.52 11.08
C ILE A 123 -22.52 -43.13 10.76
N ASN A 124 -23.48 -42.64 11.53
CA ASN A 124 -24.04 -41.31 11.32
C ASN A 124 -22.98 -40.21 11.48
N TYR A 125 -22.08 -40.36 12.46
CA TYR A 125 -21.00 -39.42 12.67
C TYR A 125 -19.96 -39.42 11.55
N GLU A 126 -19.65 -40.58 10.97
CA GLU A 126 -18.81 -40.69 9.77
C GLU A 126 -19.44 -39.93 8.59
N VAL A 127 -20.75 -40.07 8.39
CA VAL A 127 -21.49 -39.33 7.36
C VAL A 127 -21.43 -37.82 7.62
N ASP A 128 -21.66 -37.37 8.85
CA ASP A 128 -21.60 -35.95 9.22
C ASP A 128 -20.19 -35.37 9.04
N MET A 129 -19.16 -36.13 9.42
CA MET A 129 -17.76 -35.73 9.25
C MET A 129 -17.36 -35.64 7.78
N ASN A 130 -17.77 -36.61 6.96
CA ASN A 130 -17.51 -36.57 5.53
C ASN A 130 -18.24 -35.38 4.87
N SER A 131 -19.47 -35.10 5.27
CA SER A 131 -20.22 -33.92 4.83
C SER A 131 -19.50 -32.61 5.19
N ALA A 132 -19.05 -32.46 6.44
CA ALA A 132 -18.31 -31.30 6.91
C ALA A 132 -16.96 -31.12 6.19
N TYR A 133 -16.27 -32.23 5.91
CA TYR A 133 -15.03 -32.25 5.13
C TYR A 133 -15.26 -31.74 3.71
N ILE A 134 -16.29 -32.26 3.02
CA ILE A 134 -16.66 -31.82 1.66
C ILE A 134 -17.01 -30.32 1.65
N GLN A 135 -17.79 -29.84 2.62
CA GLN A 135 -18.13 -28.42 2.73
C GLN A 135 -16.88 -27.55 2.95
N SER A 136 -15.96 -27.99 3.81
CA SER A 136 -14.70 -27.30 4.05
C SER A 136 -13.85 -27.21 2.78
N MET A 137 -13.77 -28.30 2.00
CA MET A 137 -13.06 -28.31 0.73
C MET A 137 -13.69 -27.37 -0.31
N ASN A 138 -15.02 -27.27 -0.34
CA ASN A 138 -15.71 -26.32 -1.21
C ASN A 138 -15.39 -24.85 -0.83
N ILE A 139 -15.33 -24.54 0.46
CA ILE A 139 -14.95 -23.20 0.94
C ILE A 139 -13.50 -22.89 0.57
N LEU A 140 -12.57 -23.82 0.78
CA LEU A 140 -11.17 -23.64 0.38
C LEU A 140 -11.05 -23.41 -1.14
N SER A 141 -11.77 -24.18 -1.95
CA SER A 141 -11.80 -23.96 -3.41
C SER A 141 -12.36 -22.59 -3.80
N LEU A 142 -13.36 -22.07 -3.07
CA LEU A 142 -13.88 -20.71 -3.27
C LEU A 142 -12.84 -19.64 -2.92
N ILE A 143 -12.10 -19.83 -1.82
CA ILE A 143 -11.01 -18.93 -1.42
C ILE A 143 -9.91 -18.92 -2.49
N ASP A 144 -9.53 -20.08 -3.03
CA ASP A 144 -8.53 -20.17 -4.10
C ASP A 144 -8.98 -19.41 -5.35
N LYS A 145 -10.23 -19.63 -5.79
CA LYS A 145 -10.81 -18.89 -6.93
C LYS A 145 -10.85 -17.38 -6.68
N PHE A 146 -11.26 -16.98 -5.47
CA PHE A 146 -11.27 -15.57 -5.07
C PHE A 146 -9.85 -14.98 -5.08
N SER A 147 -8.86 -15.71 -4.58
CA SER A 147 -7.46 -15.27 -4.55
C SER A 147 -6.90 -15.06 -5.96
N ALA A 148 -7.19 -15.95 -6.90
CA ALA A 148 -6.77 -15.83 -8.30
C ALA A 148 -7.42 -14.61 -8.97
N TYR A 149 -8.72 -14.40 -8.73
CA TYR A 149 -9.44 -13.23 -9.21
C TYR A 149 -8.90 -11.92 -8.60
N SER A 150 -8.68 -11.88 -7.29
CA SER A 150 -8.21 -10.69 -6.59
C SER A 150 -6.79 -10.31 -7.03
N GLN A 151 -5.91 -11.28 -7.28
CA GLN A 151 -4.56 -10.99 -7.78
C GLN A 151 -4.57 -10.23 -9.11
N VAL A 152 -5.46 -10.60 -10.04
CA VAL A 152 -5.59 -9.89 -11.33
C VAL A 152 -6.05 -8.45 -11.10
N LYS A 153 -7.06 -8.25 -10.24
CA LYS A 153 -7.57 -6.90 -9.92
C LYS A 153 -6.54 -6.04 -9.19
N LEU A 154 -5.80 -6.62 -8.25
CA LEU A 154 -4.72 -5.92 -7.54
C LEU A 154 -3.62 -5.45 -8.50
N ARG A 155 -3.28 -6.23 -9.53
CA ARG A 155 -2.34 -5.79 -10.57
C ARG A 155 -2.87 -4.59 -11.36
N VAL A 156 -4.16 -4.60 -11.73
CA VAL A 156 -4.78 -3.46 -12.41
C VAL A 156 -4.78 -2.22 -11.51
N PHE A 157 -5.10 -2.37 -10.22
CA PHE A 157 -5.01 -1.25 -9.28
C PHE A 157 -3.59 -0.70 -9.15
N ALA A 158 -2.58 -1.56 -9.07
CA ALA A 158 -1.18 -1.12 -9.03
C ALA A 158 -0.77 -0.36 -10.31
N GLN A 159 -1.22 -0.82 -11.48
CA GLN A 159 -0.97 -0.12 -12.75
C GLN A 159 -1.64 1.26 -12.79
N VAL A 160 -2.91 1.34 -12.36
CA VAL A 160 -3.62 2.62 -12.29
C VAL A 160 -2.97 3.57 -11.30
N GLU A 161 -2.48 3.07 -10.17
CA GLU A 161 -1.75 3.86 -9.17
C GLU A 161 -0.44 4.41 -9.75
N GLU A 162 0.31 3.60 -10.50
CA GLU A 162 1.53 4.02 -11.19
C GLU A 162 1.25 5.09 -12.27
N GLU A 163 0.23 4.88 -13.09
CA GLU A 163 -0.20 5.86 -14.10
C GLU A 163 -0.65 7.17 -13.45
N PHE A 164 -1.43 7.09 -12.37
CA PHE A 164 -1.88 8.27 -11.63
C PHE A 164 -0.70 9.03 -11.02
N ALA A 165 0.29 8.33 -10.45
CA ALA A 165 1.49 8.95 -9.91
C ALA A 165 2.28 9.69 -11.02
N LYS A 166 2.35 9.12 -12.23
CA LYS A 166 2.97 9.77 -13.38
C LYS A 166 2.23 11.05 -13.79
N TYR A 167 0.90 10.99 -13.97
CA TYR A 167 0.11 12.17 -14.32
C TYR A 167 0.18 13.27 -13.25
N TYR A 168 0.24 12.87 -11.98
CA TYR A 168 0.41 13.81 -10.88
C TYR A 168 1.76 14.53 -10.94
N GLN A 169 2.86 13.82 -11.25
CA GLN A 169 4.17 14.44 -11.45
C GLN A 169 4.18 15.39 -12.66
N GLU A 170 3.61 14.98 -13.80
CA GLU A 170 3.49 15.84 -14.99
C GLU A 170 2.71 17.13 -14.68
N ALA A 171 1.61 17.02 -13.91
CA ALA A 171 0.83 18.18 -13.48
C ALA A 171 1.64 19.10 -12.55
N GLN A 172 2.45 18.54 -11.64
CA GLN A 172 3.33 19.33 -10.77
C GLN A 172 4.38 20.10 -11.57
N ASP A 173 4.97 19.48 -12.58
CA ASP A 173 5.95 20.13 -13.46
C ASP A 173 5.32 21.31 -14.23
N ILE A 174 4.12 21.13 -14.79
CA ILE A 174 3.38 22.21 -15.47
C ILE A 174 3.06 23.36 -14.50
N ILE A 175 2.60 23.05 -13.28
CA ILE A 175 2.32 24.08 -12.27
C ILE A 175 3.60 24.87 -11.94
N LYS A 176 4.73 24.18 -11.82
CA LYS A 176 6.04 24.82 -11.57
C LYS A 176 6.44 25.74 -12.72
N GLU A 177 6.25 25.33 -13.97
CA GLU A 177 6.49 26.17 -15.15
C GLU A 177 5.60 27.41 -15.17
N LEU A 178 4.31 27.28 -14.83
CA LEU A 178 3.39 28.42 -14.72
C LEU A 178 3.83 29.41 -13.65
N ILE A 179 4.29 28.94 -12.49
CA ILE A 179 4.83 29.80 -11.43
C ILE A 179 6.07 30.56 -11.92
N ASN A 180 6.96 29.89 -12.64
CA ASN A 180 8.13 30.52 -13.24
C ASN A 180 7.73 31.59 -14.26
N LEU A 181 6.71 31.32 -15.08
CA LEU A 181 6.21 32.26 -16.08
C LEU A 181 5.61 33.51 -15.42
N VAL A 182 4.79 33.35 -14.37
CA VAL A 182 4.27 34.48 -13.58
C VAL A 182 5.40 35.32 -13.00
N THR A 183 6.42 34.67 -12.46
CA THR A 183 7.61 35.36 -11.92
C THR A 183 8.34 36.14 -13.00
N TRP A 184 8.52 35.54 -14.19
CA TRP A 184 9.14 36.20 -15.33
C TRP A 184 8.37 37.45 -15.77
N TYR A 185 7.04 37.37 -15.88
CA TYR A 185 6.21 38.53 -16.25
C TYR A 185 6.27 39.66 -15.22
N ARG A 186 6.39 39.34 -13.92
CA ARG A 186 6.59 40.35 -12.87
C ARG A 186 7.94 41.06 -13.02
N LEU A 187 9.01 40.31 -13.24
CA LEU A 187 10.33 40.87 -13.49
C LEU A 187 10.36 41.70 -14.77
N PHE A 188 9.67 41.25 -15.82
CA PHE A 188 9.51 42.00 -17.07
C PHE A 188 8.81 43.35 -16.83
N LEU A 189 7.70 43.36 -16.08
CA LEU A 189 6.98 44.60 -15.76
C LEU A 189 7.88 45.58 -14.98
N SER A 190 8.57 45.09 -13.95
CA SER A 190 9.51 45.91 -13.18
C SER A 190 10.65 46.45 -14.04
N ALA A 191 11.23 45.62 -14.91
CA ALA A 191 12.28 46.03 -15.84
C ALA A 191 11.77 47.08 -16.84
N TYR A 192 10.52 46.96 -17.30
CA TYR A 192 9.89 47.93 -18.18
C TYR A 192 9.68 49.29 -17.48
N GLU A 193 9.23 49.30 -16.22
CA GLU A 193 9.15 50.54 -15.43
C GLU A 193 10.52 51.21 -15.27
N GLN A 194 11.57 50.43 -14.98
CA GLN A 194 12.93 50.96 -14.89
C GLN A 194 13.42 51.51 -16.22
N LEU A 195 13.08 50.87 -17.34
CA LEU A 195 13.39 51.37 -18.68
C LEU A 195 12.73 52.74 -18.92
N LEU A 196 11.47 52.93 -18.54
CA LEU A 196 10.78 54.22 -18.67
C LEU A 196 11.47 55.31 -17.84
N ARG A 197 11.84 55.02 -16.59
CA ARG A 197 12.60 55.95 -15.73
C ARG A 197 13.94 56.31 -16.35
N GLU A 198 14.65 55.33 -16.90
CA GLU A 198 15.94 55.53 -17.54
C GLU A 198 15.84 56.40 -18.80
N ILE A 199 14.80 56.23 -19.62
CA ILE A 199 14.56 57.10 -20.77
C ILE A 199 14.38 58.56 -20.33
N VAL A 200 13.59 58.81 -19.29
CA VAL A 200 13.42 60.17 -18.75
C VAL A 200 14.71 60.72 -18.18
N ARG A 201 15.48 59.92 -17.42
CA ARG A 201 16.79 60.33 -16.90
C ARG A 201 17.74 60.73 -18.04
N ARG A 202 17.83 59.93 -19.11
CA ARG A 202 18.69 60.25 -20.27
C ARG A 202 18.23 61.51 -21.00
N ASN A 203 16.93 61.72 -21.14
CA ASN A 203 16.39 62.96 -21.70
C ASN A 203 16.72 64.20 -20.84
N GLN A 204 16.63 64.10 -19.51
CA GLN A 204 17.01 65.18 -18.60
C GLN A 204 18.51 65.48 -18.69
N GLU A 205 19.35 64.45 -18.72
CA GLU A 205 20.79 64.60 -18.83
C GLU A 205 21.20 65.22 -20.18
N PHE A 206 20.54 64.82 -21.27
CA PHE A 206 20.73 65.44 -22.58
C PHE A 206 20.36 66.94 -22.57
N LYS A 207 19.21 67.30 -21.97
CA LYS A 207 18.82 68.71 -21.80
C LYS A 207 19.85 69.49 -20.99
N ARG A 208 20.34 68.92 -19.88
CA ARG A 208 21.38 69.53 -19.04
C ARG A 208 22.68 69.79 -19.82
N GLN A 209 23.11 68.83 -20.63
CA GLN A 209 24.29 68.98 -21.48
C GLN A 209 24.08 70.07 -22.54
N LEU A 210 22.90 70.13 -23.16
CA LEU A 210 22.55 71.16 -24.13
C LEU A 210 22.54 72.56 -23.50
N GLU A 211 22.01 72.72 -22.29
CA GLU A 211 22.04 73.98 -21.54
C GLU A 211 23.47 74.46 -21.27
N ILE A 212 24.39 73.56 -20.91
CA ILE A 212 25.80 73.89 -20.70
C ILE A 212 26.45 74.34 -22.01
N VAL A 213 26.20 73.61 -23.11
CA VAL A 213 26.72 73.98 -24.43
C VAL A 213 26.22 75.35 -24.86
N ASN A 214 24.93 75.65 -24.65
CA ASN A 214 24.36 76.95 -24.98
C ASN A 214 24.99 78.08 -24.16
N LYS A 215 25.17 77.89 -22.84
CA LYS A 215 25.88 78.85 -21.98
C LYS A 215 27.31 79.10 -22.47
N CYS A 216 28.06 78.05 -22.81
CA CYS A 216 29.41 78.21 -23.35
C CYS A 216 29.43 78.94 -24.71
N LYS A 217 28.44 78.70 -25.58
CA LYS A 217 28.30 79.43 -26.85
C LYS A 217 28.02 80.92 -26.62
N GLU A 218 27.14 81.24 -25.67
CA GLU A 218 26.83 82.62 -25.28
C GLU A 218 28.07 83.33 -24.73
N GLU A 219 28.84 82.68 -23.86
CA GLU A 219 30.11 83.21 -23.32
C GLU A 219 31.16 83.44 -24.41
N PHE A 220 31.34 82.50 -25.35
CA PHE A 220 32.25 82.69 -26.48
C PHE A 220 31.84 83.85 -27.39
N LEU A 221 30.54 84.04 -27.61
CA LEU A 221 30.02 85.19 -28.37
C LEU A 221 30.32 86.50 -27.64
N LEU A 222 30.09 86.57 -26.33
CA LEU A 222 30.38 87.75 -25.52
C LEU A 222 31.87 88.11 -25.52
N MET A 223 32.75 87.10 -25.40
CA MET A 223 34.20 87.27 -25.49
C MET A 223 34.62 87.81 -26.86
N TYR A 224 34.05 87.26 -27.94
CA TYR A 224 34.28 87.71 -29.31
C TYR A 224 33.86 89.18 -29.50
N GLU A 225 32.65 89.56 -29.08
CA GLU A 225 32.17 90.94 -29.19
C GLU A 225 33.04 91.91 -28.39
N THR A 226 33.46 91.51 -27.20
CA THR A 226 34.33 92.33 -26.34
C THR A 226 35.68 92.57 -27.00
N GLU A 227 36.30 91.54 -27.54
CA GLU A 227 37.58 91.64 -28.26
C GLU A 227 37.42 92.46 -29.56
N PHE A 228 36.33 92.24 -30.31
CA PHE A 228 36.01 93.02 -31.49
C PHE A 228 35.93 94.51 -31.18
N ARG A 229 35.18 94.90 -30.14
CA ARG A 229 35.08 96.30 -29.71
C ARG A 229 36.43 96.88 -29.28
N LYS A 230 37.27 96.09 -28.59
CA LYS A 230 38.63 96.52 -28.21
C LYS A 230 39.53 96.73 -29.43
N ARG A 231 39.50 95.83 -30.41
CA ARG A 231 40.26 95.97 -31.66
C ARG A 231 39.77 97.14 -32.50
N GLN A 232 38.46 97.33 -32.60
CA GLN A 232 37.87 98.47 -33.30
C GLN A 232 38.28 99.78 -32.64
N TYR A 233 38.15 99.89 -31.30
CA TYR A 233 38.64 101.04 -30.55
C TYR A 233 40.14 101.28 -30.81
N PHE A 234 40.97 100.25 -30.69
CA PHE A 234 42.40 100.39 -30.97
C PHE A 234 42.66 100.92 -32.40
N TYR A 235 41.95 100.38 -33.38
CA TYR A 235 42.08 100.79 -34.77
C TYR A 235 41.64 102.24 -35.00
N ASP A 236 40.50 102.65 -34.45
CA ASP A 236 39.95 104.00 -34.60
C ASP A 236 40.90 105.07 -34.01
N PHE A 237 41.57 104.77 -32.89
CA PHE A 237 42.45 105.72 -32.21
C PHE A 237 43.92 105.67 -32.68
N TYR A 238 44.45 104.48 -32.97
CA TYR A 238 45.88 104.30 -33.25
C TYR A 238 46.17 103.75 -34.66
N GLY A 239 45.19 103.08 -35.29
CA GLY A 239 45.38 102.34 -36.53
C GLY A 239 45.83 103.21 -37.71
N GLN A 240 45.32 104.45 -37.80
CA GLN A 240 45.70 105.38 -38.87
C GLN A 240 47.18 105.79 -38.87
N TYR A 241 47.88 105.62 -37.74
CA TYR A 241 49.29 105.97 -37.58
C TYR A 241 50.22 104.77 -37.76
N LEU A 242 49.69 103.56 -37.91
CA LEU A 242 50.46 102.33 -38.02
C LEU A 242 50.49 101.84 -39.48
N PRO A 243 51.67 101.77 -40.11
CA PRO A 243 51.78 101.15 -41.43
C PRO A 243 51.48 99.65 -41.33
N GLN A 244 50.65 99.16 -42.26
CA GLN A 244 50.14 97.79 -42.28
C GLN A 244 51.23 96.71 -42.23
N GLN A 245 52.44 97.02 -42.73
CA GLN A 245 53.57 96.10 -42.81
C GLN A 245 54.15 95.71 -41.43
N LEU A 246 53.89 96.49 -40.37
CA LEU A 246 54.43 96.20 -39.04
C LEU A 246 53.73 95.00 -38.38
N CYS A 247 52.42 94.87 -38.59
CA CYS A 247 51.62 93.77 -38.05
C CYS A 247 50.40 93.53 -38.95
N PRO A 248 50.53 92.72 -40.02
CA PRO A 248 49.43 92.49 -40.97
C PRO A 248 48.15 91.97 -40.31
N SER A 249 48.29 91.16 -39.25
CA SER A 249 47.18 90.54 -38.52
C SER A 249 46.39 91.51 -37.65
N ILE A 250 46.80 92.77 -37.52
CA ILE A 250 46.06 93.76 -36.73
C ILE A 250 44.69 94.12 -37.35
N TYR A 251 44.53 93.85 -38.66
CA TYR A 251 43.29 94.05 -39.40
C TYR A 251 42.42 92.78 -39.46
N ASP A 252 42.93 91.65 -39.00
CA ASP A 252 42.17 90.41 -39.01
C ASP A 252 41.04 90.48 -37.97
N PHE A 253 39.88 89.93 -38.34
CA PHE A 253 38.78 89.75 -37.40
C PHE A 253 39.24 88.89 -36.21
N PRO A 254 38.70 89.12 -35.00
CA PRO A 254 38.95 88.24 -33.86
C PRO A 254 38.62 86.79 -34.21
N THR A 255 39.33 85.84 -33.60
CA THR A 255 39.02 84.42 -33.77
C THR A 255 37.69 84.09 -33.10
N MET A 256 36.79 83.41 -33.83
CA MET A 256 35.52 82.93 -33.30
C MET A 256 35.62 81.42 -33.01
N PHE A 257 35.30 81.01 -31.79
CA PHE A 257 35.24 79.60 -31.41
C PHE A 257 33.82 79.06 -31.53
N HIS A 258 33.67 77.84 -32.03
CA HIS A 258 32.39 77.16 -32.19
C HIS A 258 32.40 75.82 -31.49
N ILE A 259 31.30 75.49 -30.81
CA ILE A 259 31.05 74.17 -30.23
C ILE A 259 30.08 73.43 -31.16
N VAL A 260 30.57 72.36 -31.79
CA VAL A 260 29.77 71.48 -32.65
C VAL A 260 29.56 70.17 -31.88
N PRO A 261 28.32 69.80 -31.53
CA PRO A 261 28.07 68.48 -30.98
C PRO A 261 28.40 67.43 -32.04
N GLU A 262 29.04 66.34 -31.63
CA GLU A 262 29.16 65.16 -32.47
C GLU A 262 27.75 64.62 -32.73
N ASP A 263 27.42 64.25 -33.96
CA ASP A 263 26.08 63.82 -34.40
C ASP A 263 25.68 62.50 -33.73
N VAL A 264 25.29 62.60 -32.45
CA VAL A 264 24.63 61.53 -31.73
C VAL A 264 23.15 61.86 -31.77
N GLU A 265 22.46 61.33 -32.79
CA GLU A 265 21.01 61.42 -32.87
C GLU A 265 20.39 60.92 -31.57
N ASN A 266 19.80 61.83 -30.79
CA ASN A 266 19.07 61.45 -29.59
C ASN A 266 17.70 60.91 -30.00
N ASN A 267 17.65 59.70 -30.53
CA ASN A 267 16.44 59.00 -30.95
C ASN A 267 15.63 58.45 -29.76
N LEU A 268 15.79 59.04 -28.57
CA LEU A 268 15.01 58.65 -27.40
C LEU A 268 13.57 59.16 -27.53
N PRO A 269 12.56 58.32 -27.24
CA PRO A 269 11.18 58.77 -27.28
C PRO A 269 10.94 59.82 -26.20
N SER A 270 10.13 60.83 -26.55
CA SER A 270 9.64 61.81 -25.59
C SER A 270 8.51 61.17 -24.78
N ILE A 271 8.81 60.81 -23.53
CA ILE A 271 7.83 60.23 -22.61
C ILE A 271 7.44 61.31 -21.62
N GLU A 272 6.18 61.73 -21.65
CA GLU A 272 5.57 62.50 -20.58
C GLU A 272 5.15 61.51 -19.50
N LEU A 273 5.97 61.36 -18.46
CA LEU A 273 5.60 60.58 -17.27
C LEU A 273 4.51 61.35 -16.52
N SER A 274 3.25 61.15 -16.90
CA SER A 274 2.06 61.54 -16.11
C SER A 274 1.60 60.42 -15.16
N TYR A 275 2.42 59.39 -14.97
CA TYR A 275 2.08 58.24 -14.14
C TYR A 275 2.32 58.55 -12.66
N ASP A 276 1.23 58.69 -11.90
CA ASP A 276 1.23 58.66 -10.43
C ASP A 276 1.83 57.32 -9.96
N SER A 277 3.09 57.36 -9.52
CA SER A 277 3.88 56.21 -9.08
C SER A 277 3.29 55.48 -7.88
N ASP A 278 2.36 56.10 -7.16
CA ASP A 278 1.90 55.65 -5.85
C ASP A 278 0.87 54.51 -5.93
N ASN A 279 0.26 54.25 -7.09
CA ASN A 279 -0.76 53.20 -7.24
C ASN A 279 -0.20 51.80 -7.60
N LEU A 280 1.08 51.68 -7.96
CA LEU A 280 1.65 50.40 -8.43
C LEU A 280 2.31 49.56 -7.33
N GLU A 281 2.81 50.17 -6.25
CA GLU A 281 3.41 49.42 -5.13
C GLU A 281 2.38 48.51 -4.44
N ASN A 282 1.12 48.94 -4.34
CA ASN A 282 0.04 48.15 -3.75
C ASN A 282 -0.32 46.88 -4.55
N VAL A 283 -0.11 46.87 -5.87
CA VAL A 283 -0.43 45.71 -6.72
C VAL A 283 0.63 44.61 -6.61
N ASN A 284 1.89 44.98 -6.32
CA ASN A 284 2.98 44.01 -6.18
C ASN A 284 2.95 43.27 -4.84
N GLU A 285 2.56 43.94 -3.74
CA GLU A 285 2.47 43.30 -2.42
C GLU A 285 1.36 42.25 -2.36
N ILE A 286 0.13 42.59 -2.77
CA ILE A 286 -1.03 41.68 -2.71
C ILE A 286 -0.79 40.40 -3.52
N ASN A 287 -0.13 40.52 -4.67
CA ASN A 287 0.17 39.40 -5.55
C ASN A 287 1.32 38.51 -5.06
N SER A 288 2.26 39.05 -4.26
CA SER A 288 3.35 38.27 -3.65
C SER A 288 2.83 37.38 -2.52
N THR A 289 1.93 37.89 -1.69
CA THR A 289 1.35 37.15 -0.55
C THR A 289 0.46 36.01 -1.03
N GLN A 290 -0.35 36.23 -2.08
CA GLN A 290 -1.19 35.18 -2.66
C GLN A 290 -0.36 34.07 -3.32
N LEU A 291 0.73 34.41 -4.01
CA LEU A 291 1.63 33.43 -4.61
C LEU A 291 2.34 32.59 -3.53
N HIS A 292 2.79 33.24 -2.45
CA HIS A 292 3.41 32.53 -1.34
C HIS A 292 2.42 31.61 -0.63
N HIS A 293 1.18 32.05 -0.41
CA HIS A 293 0.14 31.22 0.19
C HIS A 293 -0.18 30.00 -0.69
N PHE A 294 -0.27 30.18 -2.00
CA PHE A 294 -0.48 29.07 -2.94
C PHE A 294 0.69 28.07 -2.92
N GLN A 295 1.94 28.54 -2.88
CA GLN A 295 3.11 27.67 -2.74
C GLN A 295 3.10 26.88 -1.42
N GLN A 296 2.70 27.50 -0.30
CA GLN A 296 2.57 26.80 0.98
C GLN A 296 1.46 25.73 0.92
N GLN A 297 0.31 26.03 0.29
CA GLN A 297 -0.77 25.04 0.12
C GLN A 297 -0.31 23.82 -0.70
N LEU A 298 0.47 24.03 -1.76
CA LEU A 298 1.06 22.94 -2.54
C LEU A 298 2.00 22.06 -1.70
N GLN A 299 2.85 22.67 -0.87
CA GLN A 299 3.75 21.92 0.04
C GLN A 299 2.97 21.12 1.09
N HIS A 300 1.87 21.68 1.64
CA HIS A 300 1.02 20.96 2.59
C HIS A 300 0.30 19.77 1.96
N MET A 301 -0.11 19.85 0.70
CA MET A 301 -0.69 18.70 -0.02
C MET A 301 0.33 17.58 -0.25
N GLN A 302 1.59 17.92 -0.53
CA GLN A 302 2.67 16.92 -0.67
C GLN A 302 2.95 16.16 0.64
N LEU A 303 2.91 16.84 1.78
CA LEU A 303 3.08 16.22 3.10
C LEU A 303 1.94 15.23 3.42
N HIS A 304 0.70 15.55 3.04
CA HIS A 304 -0.43 14.65 3.27
C HIS A 304 -0.37 13.38 2.43
N SER A 305 0.12 13.43 1.18
CA SER A 305 0.31 12.23 0.35
C SER A 305 1.42 11.31 0.85
N LEU A 306 2.41 11.83 1.57
CA LEU A 306 3.52 11.05 2.16
C LEU A 306 3.15 10.44 3.52
N LEU A 307 2.17 11.02 4.23
CA LEU A 307 1.78 10.62 5.59
C LEU A 307 0.58 9.68 5.64
N THR A 308 -0.12 9.44 4.53
CA THR A 308 -1.00 8.28 4.43
C THR A 308 -0.14 7.08 4.04
N PRO A 309 0.21 6.18 4.97
CA PRO A 309 0.83 4.93 4.57
C PRO A 309 -0.15 4.24 3.63
N THR A 310 0.21 4.10 2.37
CA THR A 310 -0.38 3.05 1.54
C THR A 310 -0.24 1.78 2.37
N PRO A 311 -1.34 1.11 2.74
CA PRO A 311 -1.26 -0.06 3.58
C PRO A 311 -0.43 -1.07 2.82
N ASN A 312 0.82 -1.23 3.24
CA ASN A 312 1.73 -2.28 2.81
C ASN A 312 1.06 -3.61 3.19
N PHE A 313 0.17 -4.07 2.31
CA PHE A 313 -0.49 -5.34 2.41
C PHE A 313 0.55 -6.40 2.07
N PHE A 314 1.30 -6.79 3.11
CA PHE A 314 2.08 -8.01 3.26
C PHE A 314 2.23 -8.84 1.96
N MET A 315 3.15 -8.43 1.08
CA MET A 315 3.83 -9.35 0.18
C MET A 315 5.09 -9.84 0.90
N ASN A 316 4.89 -10.75 1.85
CA ASN A 316 5.94 -11.66 2.28
C ASN A 316 5.57 -13.04 1.75
N GLN A 317 5.87 -13.29 0.47
CA GLN A 317 5.86 -14.65 -0.06
C GLN A 317 7.30 -15.13 -0.19
N ASN A 318 7.59 -16.09 0.69
CA ASN A 318 8.57 -17.16 0.57
C ASN A 318 9.13 -17.33 -0.84
N LYS A 319 10.38 -16.91 -1.05
CA LYS A 319 11.24 -17.54 -2.05
C LYS A 319 11.61 -18.93 -1.54
N SER A 320 10.81 -19.92 -1.92
CA SER A 320 11.18 -21.32 -1.79
C SER A 320 12.31 -21.64 -2.75
N ASN A 321 13.33 -22.27 -2.17
CA ASN A 321 14.49 -22.86 -2.82
C ASN A 321 14.08 -23.86 -3.91
N ASP A 322 14.35 -23.54 -5.17
CA ASP A 322 14.49 -24.53 -6.24
C ASP A 322 15.91 -24.40 -6.82
N GLN A 323 16.88 -25.00 -6.14
CA GLN A 323 18.16 -25.39 -6.70
C GLN A 323 18.61 -26.68 -6.01
N ASN A 324 18.35 -27.82 -6.64
CA ASN A 324 19.26 -28.96 -6.77
C ASN A 324 18.51 -30.19 -7.27
N TYR A 325 18.54 -30.41 -8.59
CA TYR A 325 18.62 -31.74 -9.20
C TYR A 325 19.17 -31.57 -10.62
N GLN A 326 20.49 -31.65 -10.74
CA GLN A 326 21.20 -32.24 -11.88
C GLN A 326 22.35 -33.08 -11.35
#